data_AF-A0A7W7D3S9-F1
#
_entry.id   AF-A0A7W7D3S9-F1
#
_cell.length_a   1.000
_cell.length_b   1.000
_cell.length_c   1.000
_cell.angle_alpha   90.00
_cell.angle_beta   90.00
_cell.angle_gamma   90.00
#
_symmetry.space_group_name_H-M   'P 1'
#
loop_
_entity.id
_entity.type
_entity.pdbx_description
1 polymer ?
#
loop_
_entity_poly.entity_id
_entity_poly.type
_entity_poly.pdbx_seq_one_letter_code
_entity_poly.pdbx_strand_id
1 'polypeptide(L)'
;MKRSKTYRNADQQVDRENLYSPVDAARLAKTTSVTKFDATVEVALRLGVDPRKADQMVRGTVNLPHGTGKTARVLVFATGDRAEEARAAGADIVGADELIDEISKGNRLNEFDAVVATPDLMGKVGRLGRVLGPRGLMPNPKTGTVTPAVGKAVSDIKGGKIEFRVDRHANLHFIIGKVSFPERQLLENYSAALDEIIRLKPSAAKGRYLKKVTFSTSMGPGIPVDPNVTRGITAELDA
;
A
#
# COMPACT_ATOMS: atom_id res chain seq x y z
N MET A 1 -4.12 -16.94 21.61
CA MET A 1 -5.51 -16.65 21.19
C MET A 1 -6.10 -17.87 20.52
N LYS A 2 -7.34 -18.25 20.87
CA LYS A 2 -8.04 -19.39 20.25
C LYS A 2 -8.51 -18.98 18.84
N ARG A 3 -8.04 -19.66 17.80
CA ARG A 3 -8.41 -19.40 16.39
C ARG A 3 -9.52 -20.36 15.93
N SER A 4 -10.26 -19.97 14.88
CA SER A 4 -11.33 -20.79 14.30
C SER A 4 -10.79 -22.13 13.77
N LYS A 5 -11.67 -23.13 13.63
CA LYS A 5 -11.29 -24.43 13.05
C LYS A 5 -10.74 -24.25 11.63
N THR A 6 -11.39 -23.41 10.82
CA THR A 6 -10.99 -23.13 9.44
C THR A 6 -9.61 -22.50 9.36
N TYR A 7 -9.30 -21.52 10.23
CA TYR A 7 -7.98 -20.91 10.29
C TYR A 7 -6.91 -21.93 10.68
N ARG A 8 -7.18 -22.80 11.67
CA ARG A 8 -6.23 -23.84 12.09
C ARG A 8 -5.90 -24.83 10.97
N ASN A 9 -6.90 -25.21 10.17
CA ASN A 9 -6.70 -26.08 9.02
C ASN A 9 -5.85 -25.42 7.92
N ALA A 10 -6.00 -24.10 7.73
CA ALA A 10 -5.14 -23.35 6.81
C ALA A 10 -3.72 -23.20 7.35
N ASP A 11 -3.56 -22.93 8.65
CA ASP A 11 -2.25 -22.81 9.32
C ASP A 11 -1.45 -24.11 9.26
N GLN A 12 -2.11 -25.28 9.28
CA GLN A 12 -1.46 -26.58 9.13
C GLN A 12 -0.86 -26.83 7.73
N GLN A 13 -1.31 -26.11 6.70
CA GLN A 13 -0.76 -26.20 5.35
C GLN A 13 0.51 -25.35 5.19
N VAL A 14 0.80 -24.48 6.15
CA VAL A 14 1.96 -23.60 6.13
C VAL A 14 2.99 -24.11 7.14
N ASP A 15 4.13 -24.56 6.65
CA ASP A 15 5.28 -24.81 7.49
C ASP A 15 5.97 -23.49 7.83
N ARG A 16 6.04 -23.17 9.11
CA ARG A 16 6.63 -21.91 9.58
C ARG A 16 8.15 -21.93 9.67
N GLU A 17 8.74 -23.13 9.68
CA GLU A 17 10.19 -23.32 9.70
C GLU A 17 10.77 -23.29 8.28
N ASN A 18 9.95 -23.61 7.28
CA ASN A 18 10.36 -23.55 5.88
C ASN A 18 10.28 -22.12 5.31
N LEU A 19 11.25 -21.79 4.44
CA LEU A 19 11.23 -20.56 3.65
C LEU A 19 10.73 -20.89 2.25
N TYR A 20 9.56 -20.36 1.89
CA TYR A 20 8.97 -20.59 0.58
C TYR A 20 9.57 -19.64 -0.48
N SER A 21 9.56 -20.08 -1.74
CA SER A 21 9.75 -19.20 -2.88
C SER A 21 8.59 -18.18 -2.94
N PRO A 22 8.77 -16.99 -3.54
CA PRO A 22 7.66 -16.06 -3.74
C PRO A 22 6.50 -16.69 -4.52
N VAL A 23 6.79 -17.58 -5.49
CA VAL A 23 5.77 -18.26 -6.30
C VAL A 23 4.93 -19.21 -5.45
N ASP A 24 5.59 -20.06 -4.66
CA ASP A 24 4.89 -20.99 -3.77
C ASP A 24 4.12 -20.24 -2.69
N ALA A 25 4.68 -19.14 -2.19
CA ALA A 25 3.99 -18.28 -1.23
C ALA A 25 2.73 -17.64 -1.83
N ALA A 26 2.77 -17.18 -3.08
CA ALA A 26 1.59 -16.65 -3.77
C ALA A 26 0.51 -17.72 -3.98
N ARG A 27 0.89 -18.93 -4.39
CA ARG A 27 -0.03 -20.08 -4.51
C ARG A 27 -0.65 -20.43 -3.17
N LEU A 28 0.18 -20.56 -2.13
CA LEU A 28 -0.24 -20.92 -0.79
C LEU A 28 -1.13 -19.82 -0.17
N ALA A 29 -0.86 -18.55 -0.44
CA ALA A 29 -1.73 -17.45 0.00
C ALA A 29 -3.15 -17.57 -0.60
N LYS A 30 -3.26 -18.01 -1.86
CA LYS A 30 -4.55 -18.22 -2.51
C LYS A 30 -5.28 -19.45 -1.95
N THR A 31 -4.59 -20.57 -1.75
CA THR A 31 -5.21 -21.81 -1.23
C THR A 31 -5.57 -21.73 0.25
N THR A 32 -4.81 -20.97 1.04
CA THR A 32 -5.05 -20.77 2.48
C THR A 32 -6.04 -19.64 2.77
N SER A 33 -6.64 -19.04 1.74
CA SER A 33 -7.74 -18.08 1.89
C SER A 33 -9.00 -18.79 2.36
N VAL A 34 -9.38 -18.56 3.61
CA VAL A 34 -10.55 -19.19 4.26
C VAL A 34 -11.83 -18.35 4.17
N THR A 35 -11.79 -17.20 3.49
CA THR A 35 -12.88 -16.22 3.48
C THR A 35 -13.86 -16.46 2.33
N LYS A 36 -15.13 -16.10 2.57
CA LYS A 36 -16.17 -16.10 1.52
C LYS A 36 -16.05 -14.93 0.55
N PHE A 37 -15.41 -13.84 0.97
CA PHE A 37 -15.14 -12.67 0.15
C PHE A 37 -13.72 -12.72 -0.41
N ASP A 38 -13.47 -11.95 -1.47
CA ASP A 38 -12.16 -11.83 -2.11
C ASP A 38 -11.17 -11.07 -1.21
N ALA A 39 -10.38 -11.86 -0.47
CA ALA A 39 -9.40 -11.34 0.48
C ALA A 39 -8.27 -10.61 -0.24
N THR A 40 -7.67 -9.65 0.46
CA THR A 40 -6.50 -8.94 -0.03
C THR A 40 -5.25 -9.73 0.35
N VAL A 41 -4.34 -9.89 -0.59
CA VAL A 41 -3.00 -10.43 -0.38
C VAL A 41 -2.07 -9.28 -0.04
N GLU A 42 -1.44 -9.37 1.12
CA GLU A 42 -0.54 -8.37 1.69
C GLU A 42 0.82 -8.98 2.01
N VAL A 43 1.83 -8.13 2.04
CA VAL A 43 3.21 -8.50 2.33
C VAL A 43 3.70 -7.65 3.49
N ALA A 44 4.22 -8.34 4.50
CA ALA A 44 4.91 -7.74 5.63
C ALA A 44 6.42 -7.97 5.49
N LEU A 45 7.16 -6.88 5.39
CA LEU A 45 8.61 -6.89 5.36
C LEU A 45 9.17 -6.38 6.69
N ARG A 46 10.15 -7.07 7.23
CA ARG A 46 10.99 -6.55 8.31
C ARG A 46 12.28 -6.03 7.73
N LEU A 47 12.50 -4.72 7.84
CA LEU A 47 13.69 -4.06 7.34
C LEU A 47 14.81 -3.96 8.39
N GLY A 48 16.03 -3.83 7.91
CA GLY A 48 17.25 -3.62 8.69
C GLY A 48 17.57 -2.16 8.97
N VAL A 49 16.55 -1.32 9.15
CA VAL A 49 16.71 0.12 9.42
C VAL A 49 16.33 0.45 10.88
N ASP A 50 16.86 1.55 11.39
CA ASP A 50 16.45 2.13 12.68
C ASP A 50 15.44 3.27 12.45
N PRO A 51 14.14 3.05 12.66
CA PRO A 51 13.10 4.05 12.40
C PRO A 51 13.15 5.24 13.35
N ARG A 52 13.96 5.19 14.41
CA ARG A 52 14.18 6.33 15.33
C ARG A 52 15.08 7.40 14.70
N LYS A 53 15.88 7.02 13.70
CA LYS A 53 16.78 7.93 13.00
C LYS A 53 16.15 8.41 11.70
N ALA A 54 16.11 9.73 11.51
CA ALA A 54 15.44 10.34 10.36
C ALA A 54 16.10 9.98 9.01
N ASP A 55 17.41 9.76 9.00
CA ASP A 55 18.22 9.34 7.85
C ASP A 55 17.99 7.88 7.43
N GLN A 56 17.36 7.08 8.29
CA GLN A 56 17.02 5.67 8.01
C GLN A 56 15.51 5.44 7.83
N MET A 57 14.71 6.51 7.80
CA MET A 57 13.28 6.41 7.59
C MET A 57 12.98 6.12 6.12
N VAL A 58 12.49 4.91 5.82
CA VAL A 58 12.06 4.54 4.47
C VAL A 58 10.58 4.87 4.31
N ARG A 59 10.29 5.70 3.31
CA ARG A 59 8.95 6.05 2.86
C ARG A 59 8.99 6.21 1.34
N GLY A 60 8.02 5.62 0.67
CA GLY A 60 7.96 5.65 -0.78
C GLY A 60 6.56 5.40 -1.30
N THR A 61 6.43 5.57 -2.61
CA THR A 61 5.23 5.20 -3.35
C THR A 61 5.62 4.40 -4.58
N VAL A 62 4.84 3.37 -4.90
CA VAL A 62 5.03 2.57 -6.10
C VAL A 62 3.69 2.40 -6.81
N ASN A 63 3.71 2.46 -8.14
CA ASN A 63 2.56 2.12 -8.96
C ASN A 63 2.63 0.62 -9.26
N LEU A 64 1.63 -0.13 -8.79
CA LEU A 64 1.53 -1.54 -9.10
C LEU A 64 1.07 -1.73 -10.54
N PRO A 65 1.76 -2.54 -11.37
CA PRO A 65 1.41 -2.72 -12.78
C PRO A 65 -0.01 -3.27 -13.00
N HIS A 66 -0.51 -4.11 -12.09
CA HIS A 66 -1.87 -4.69 -12.15
C HIS A 66 -2.84 -4.06 -11.15
N GLY A 67 -2.43 -2.99 -10.48
CA GLY A 67 -3.20 -2.33 -9.43
C GLY A 67 -3.41 -3.21 -8.18
N THR A 68 -4.28 -2.74 -7.28
CA THR A 68 -4.56 -3.40 -5.98
C THR A 68 -5.86 -4.21 -5.96
N GLY A 69 -6.66 -4.15 -7.04
CA GLY A 69 -8.00 -4.74 -7.10
C GLY A 69 -9.06 -4.02 -6.27
N LYS A 70 -8.75 -2.84 -5.71
CA LYS A 70 -9.73 -1.95 -5.07
C LYS A 70 -9.71 -0.59 -5.77
N THR A 71 -10.85 -0.15 -6.27
CA THR A 71 -11.03 1.23 -6.74
C THR A 71 -11.01 2.17 -5.53
N ALA A 72 -9.93 2.92 -5.37
CA ALA A 72 -9.82 3.92 -4.32
C ALA A 72 -10.79 5.09 -4.62
N ARG A 73 -11.56 5.51 -3.60
CA ARG A 73 -12.36 6.73 -3.69
C ARG A 73 -11.46 7.93 -3.40
N VAL A 74 -11.31 8.83 -4.37
CA VAL A 74 -10.36 9.96 -4.30
C VAL A 74 -11.11 11.27 -4.08
N LEU A 75 -10.75 11.93 -2.98
CA LEU A 75 -11.16 13.29 -2.66
C LEU A 75 -10.10 14.26 -3.19
N VAL A 76 -10.51 15.32 -3.87
CA VAL A 76 -9.61 16.34 -4.40
C VAL A 76 -9.98 17.71 -3.87
N PHE A 77 -9.01 18.38 -3.26
CA PHE A 77 -9.05 19.80 -2.95
C PHE A 77 -8.41 20.60 -4.08
N ALA A 78 -9.25 21.20 -4.92
CA ALA A 78 -8.81 22.02 -6.06
C ALA A 78 -9.88 23.08 -6.39
N THR A 79 -9.44 24.17 -7.05
CA THR A 79 -10.30 25.26 -7.54
C THR A 79 -10.09 25.47 -9.05
N GLY A 80 -11.07 26.11 -9.71
CA GLY A 80 -10.99 26.48 -11.13
C GLY A 80 -10.68 25.30 -12.06
N ASP A 81 -9.80 25.52 -13.03
CA ASP A 81 -9.44 24.55 -14.07
C ASP A 81 -8.92 23.21 -13.51
N ARG A 82 -8.26 23.24 -12.34
CA ARG A 82 -7.74 22.04 -11.68
C ARG A 82 -8.84 21.16 -11.10
N ALA A 83 -9.97 21.76 -10.73
CA ALA A 83 -11.14 21.00 -10.31
C ALA A 83 -11.76 20.25 -11.49
N GLU A 84 -11.85 20.88 -12.66
CA GLU A 84 -12.35 20.20 -13.87
C GLU A 84 -11.40 19.09 -14.34
N GLU A 85 -10.09 19.33 -14.31
CA GLU A 85 -9.07 18.31 -14.60
C GLU A 85 -9.23 17.08 -13.67
N ALA A 86 -9.49 17.32 -12.39
CA ALA A 86 -9.70 16.25 -11.41
C ALA A 86 -10.98 15.45 -11.69
N ARG A 87 -12.09 16.12 -12.03
CA ARG A 87 -13.35 15.45 -12.39
C ARG A 87 -13.20 14.64 -13.67
N ALA A 88 -12.52 15.19 -14.68
CA ALA A 88 -12.23 14.49 -15.93
C ALA A 88 -11.33 13.25 -15.72
N ALA A 89 -10.38 13.33 -14.78
CA ALA A 89 -9.54 12.18 -14.38
C ALA A 89 -10.30 11.13 -13.54
N GLY A 90 -11.56 11.38 -13.20
CA GLY A 90 -12.44 10.47 -12.49
C GLY A 90 -12.39 10.62 -10.97
N ALA A 91 -12.05 11.78 -10.40
CA ALA A 91 -12.16 12.01 -8.96
C ALA A 91 -13.62 11.87 -8.50
N ASP A 92 -13.83 11.24 -7.34
CA ASP A 92 -15.18 10.94 -6.83
C ASP A 92 -15.80 12.16 -6.15
N ILE A 93 -14.97 12.95 -5.46
CA ILE A 93 -15.42 14.17 -4.77
C ILE A 93 -14.38 15.26 -5.03
N VAL A 94 -14.84 16.40 -5.54
CA VAL A 94 -13.98 17.57 -5.81
C VAL A 94 -14.61 18.80 -5.17
N GLY A 95 -13.83 19.54 -4.37
CA GLY A 95 -14.29 20.79 -3.76
C GLY A 95 -13.16 21.61 -3.15
N ALA A 96 -13.51 22.78 -2.61
CA ALA A 96 -12.57 23.70 -2.00
C ALA A 96 -13.02 24.04 -0.57
N ASP A 97 -13.33 25.30 -0.28
CA ASP A 97 -13.57 25.80 1.08
C ASP A 97 -14.77 25.17 1.79
N GLU A 98 -15.90 24.99 1.10
CA GLU A 98 -17.10 24.39 1.68
C GLU A 98 -16.86 22.95 2.15
N LEU A 99 -16.09 22.19 1.38
CA LEU A 99 -15.76 20.79 1.67
C LEU A 99 -14.73 20.69 2.80
N ILE A 100 -13.81 21.65 2.90
CA ILE A 100 -12.86 21.77 4.01
C ILE A 100 -13.63 21.98 5.33
N ASP A 101 -14.61 22.87 5.34
CA ASP A 101 -15.42 23.14 6.54
C ASP A 101 -16.28 21.93 6.93
N GLU A 102 -16.85 21.22 5.96
CA GLU A 102 -17.62 20.00 6.20
C GLU A 102 -16.75 18.88 6.80
N ILE A 103 -15.56 18.66 6.25
CA ILE A 103 -14.60 17.66 6.75
C ILE A 103 -14.05 18.07 8.12
N SER A 104 -13.86 19.36 8.37
CA SER A 104 -13.44 19.88 9.68
C SER A 104 -14.48 19.59 10.77
N LYS A 105 -15.77 19.54 10.41
CA LYS A 105 -16.86 19.20 11.33
C LYS A 105 -17.00 17.68 11.56
N GLY A 106 -16.18 16.87 10.89
CA GLY A 106 -16.17 15.41 11.03
C GLY A 106 -17.13 14.67 10.09
N ASN A 107 -17.79 15.39 9.18
CA ASN A 107 -18.69 14.79 8.21
C ASN A 107 -17.89 14.13 7.06
N ARG A 108 -18.45 13.07 6.48
CA ARG A 108 -17.98 12.42 5.23
C ARG A 108 -16.57 11.81 5.25
N LEU A 109 -15.95 11.67 6.42
CA LEU A 109 -14.60 11.10 6.57
C LEU A 109 -14.46 9.62 6.17
N ASN A 110 -15.58 8.93 5.96
CA ASN A 110 -15.61 7.51 5.54
C ASN A 110 -15.92 7.34 4.04
N GLU A 111 -16.05 8.44 3.30
CA GLU A 111 -16.45 8.42 1.89
C GLU A 111 -15.27 8.37 0.91
N PHE A 112 -14.05 8.61 1.39
CA PHE A 112 -12.86 8.62 0.58
C PHE A 112 -11.73 7.81 1.23
N ASP A 113 -10.87 7.25 0.38
CA ASP A 113 -9.71 6.44 0.77
C ASP A 113 -8.39 7.20 0.53
N ALA A 114 -8.39 8.22 -0.32
CA ALA A 114 -7.22 9.05 -0.62
C ALA A 114 -7.61 10.51 -0.82
N VAL A 115 -6.68 11.42 -0.49
CA VAL A 115 -6.86 12.86 -0.63
C VAL A 115 -5.72 13.44 -1.46
N VAL A 116 -6.08 14.22 -2.48
CA VAL A 116 -5.16 15.02 -3.29
C VAL A 116 -5.47 16.49 -3.08
N ALA A 117 -4.44 17.33 -3.02
CA ALA A 117 -4.62 18.77 -2.87
C ALA A 117 -3.69 19.54 -3.81
N THR A 118 -4.16 20.70 -4.26
CA THR A 118 -3.30 21.67 -4.94
C THR A 118 -2.46 22.47 -3.92
N PRO A 119 -1.24 22.91 -4.27
CA PRO A 119 -0.35 23.59 -3.32
C PRO A 119 -0.91 24.88 -2.71
N ASP A 120 -1.77 25.60 -3.43
CA ASP A 120 -2.44 26.83 -3.01
C ASP A 120 -3.45 26.61 -1.86
N LEU A 121 -4.12 25.45 -1.84
CA LEU A 121 -5.10 25.13 -0.80
C LEU A 121 -4.49 24.47 0.45
N MET A 122 -3.19 24.14 0.43
CA MET A 122 -2.53 23.46 1.54
C MET A 122 -2.54 24.26 2.85
N GLY A 123 -2.55 25.60 2.78
CA GLY A 123 -2.66 26.45 3.98
C GLY A 123 -3.97 26.24 4.75
N LYS A 124 -5.06 25.94 4.03
CA LYS A 124 -6.37 25.63 4.61
C LYS A 124 -6.48 24.16 4.99
N VAL A 125 -6.06 23.24 4.12
CA VAL A 125 -6.07 21.79 4.37
C VAL A 125 -5.18 21.40 5.56
N GLY A 126 -4.10 22.15 5.82
CA GLY A 126 -3.26 21.96 7.00
C GLY A 126 -4.02 22.04 8.33
N ARG A 127 -5.10 22.82 8.40
CA ARG A 127 -5.96 22.93 9.60
C ARG A 127 -6.71 21.63 9.89
N LEU A 128 -6.97 20.82 8.84
CA LEU A 128 -7.59 19.50 8.95
C LEU A 128 -6.63 18.42 9.49
N GLY A 129 -5.38 18.76 9.79
CA GLY A 129 -4.39 17.81 10.31
C GLY A 129 -4.84 17.05 11.56
N ARG A 130 -5.70 17.64 12.41
CA ARG A 130 -6.28 16.95 13.58
C ARG A 130 -7.20 15.79 13.19
N VAL A 131 -7.87 15.88 12.05
CA VAL A 131 -8.86 14.90 11.58
C VAL A 131 -8.23 13.94 10.58
N LEU A 132 -7.51 14.45 9.58
CA LEU A 132 -6.88 13.66 8.52
C LEU A 132 -5.57 12.99 8.96
N GLY A 133 -4.85 13.58 9.92
CA GLY A 133 -3.56 13.11 10.39
C GLY A 133 -3.61 11.71 11.03
N PRO A 134 -4.48 11.47 12.04
CA PRO A 134 -4.61 10.15 12.66
C PRO A 134 -5.03 9.04 11.70
N ARG A 135 -5.72 9.39 10.61
CA ARG A 135 -6.18 8.45 9.58
C ARG A 135 -5.16 8.24 8.45
N GLY A 136 -4.05 8.97 8.45
CA GLY A 136 -3.04 8.89 7.39
C GLY A 136 -3.50 9.45 6.04
N LEU A 137 -4.62 10.20 6.01
CA LEU A 137 -5.22 10.75 4.79
C LEU A 137 -4.70 12.16 4.46
N MET A 138 -3.73 12.65 5.22
CA MET A 138 -3.19 14.00 5.04
C MET A 138 -2.32 14.06 3.77
N PRO A 139 -2.63 14.95 2.81
CA PRO A 139 -1.81 15.12 1.61
C PRO A 139 -0.37 15.50 1.94
N ASN A 140 0.59 14.92 1.21
CA ASN A 140 2.00 15.16 1.43
C ASN A 140 2.73 15.37 0.10
N PRO A 141 3.56 16.43 -0.04
CA PRO A 141 4.39 16.61 -1.23
C PRO A 141 5.32 15.43 -1.51
N LYS A 142 5.81 14.75 -0.45
CA LYS A 142 6.72 13.60 -0.59
C LYS A 142 6.07 12.37 -1.22
N THR A 143 4.75 12.25 -1.12
CA THR A 143 3.99 11.13 -1.72
C THR A 143 3.39 11.51 -3.08
N GLY A 144 3.60 12.76 -3.51
CA GLY A 144 3.07 13.30 -4.76
C GLY A 144 1.56 13.54 -4.72
N THR A 145 0.93 13.55 -3.54
CA THR A 145 -0.50 13.89 -3.39
C THR A 145 -0.74 15.38 -3.23
N VAL A 146 0.33 16.17 -3.17
CA VAL A 146 0.30 17.63 -3.32
C VAL A 146 1.00 17.98 -4.62
N THR A 147 0.24 18.33 -5.65
CA THR A 147 0.77 18.60 -6.99
C THR A 147 -0.12 19.57 -7.76
N PRO A 148 0.44 20.42 -8.64
CA PRO A 148 -0.36 21.16 -9.61
C PRO A 148 -0.99 20.26 -10.68
N ALA A 149 -0.40 19.08 -10.97
CA ALA A 149 -0.91 18.12 -11.95
C ALA A 149 -1.90 17.13 -11.31
N VAL A 150 -3.10 17.63 -11.01
CA VAL A 150 -4.10 16.91 -10.22
C VAL A 150 -4.67 15.70 -10.96
N GLY A 151 -4.90 15.81 -12.27
CA GLY A 151 -5.47 14.72 -13.06
C GLY A 151 -4.58 13.48 -13.04
N LYS A 152 -3.27 13.67 -13.23
CA LYS A 152 -2.29 12.58 -13.15
C LYS A 152 -2.27 11.93 -11.77
N ALA A 153 -2.30 12.72 -10.69
CA ALA A 153 -2.31 12.17 -9.33
C ALA A 153 -3.56 11.32 -9.06
N VAL A 154 -4.72 11.76 -9.55
CA VAL A 154 -5.97 10.98 -9.43
C VAL A 154 -5.87 9.67 -10.22
N SER A 155 -5.40 9.72 -11.48
CA SER A 155 -5.22 8.53 -12.30
C SER A 155 -4.22 7.54 -11.69
N ASP A 156 -3.10 8.03 -11.16
CA ASP A 156 -2.10 7.18 -10.51
C ASP A 156 -2.67 6.47 -9.26
N ILE A 157 -3.41 7.21 -8.42
CA ILE A 157 -4.05 6.64 -7.21
C ILE A 157 -5.09 5.60 -7.60
N LYS A 158 -5.94 5.89 -8.60
CA LYS A 158 -6.93 4.93 -9.09
C LYS A 158 -6.30 3.73 -9.81
N GLY A 159 -5.13 3.93 -10.42
CA GLY A 159 -4.31 2.88 -11.04
C GLY A 159 -3.62 1.94 -10.04
N GLY A 160 -3.81 2.14 -8.74
CA GLY A 160 -3.25 1.27 -7.70
C GLY A 160 -1.86 1.69 -7.22
N LYS A 161 -1.58 2.99 -7.24
CA LYS A 161 -0.46 3.56 -6.48
C LYS A 161 -0.61 3.24 -4.99
N ILE A 162 0.38 2.58 -4.43
CA ILE A 162 0.46 2.30 -3.00
C ILE A 162 1.51 3.20 -2.35
N GLU A 163 1.22 3.64 -1.13
CA GLU A 163 2.19 4.29 -0.26
C GLU A 163 2.63 3.28 0.81
N PHE A 164 3.92 3.24 1.08
CA PHE A 164 4.46 2.48 2.19
C PHE A 164 5.37 3.35 3.05
N ARG A 165 5.33 3.08 4.35
CA ARG A 165 6.15 3.74 5.35
C ARG A 165 6.56 2.71 6.39
N VAL A 166 7.81 2.80 6.83
CA VAL A 166 8.31 1.99 7.94
C VAL A 166 7.68 2.42 9.26
N ASP A 167 7.24 1.45 10.04
CA ASP A 167 6.70 1.65 11.39
C ASP A 167 7.81 1.83 12.45
N ARG A 168 7.42 1.95 13.72
CA ARG A 168 8.36 2.12 14.85
C ARG A 168 9.21 0.86 15.14
N HIS A 169 8.85 -0.28 14.56
CA HIS A 169 9.49 -1.59 14.74
C HIS A 169 10.28 -2.05 13.50
N ALA A 170 10.47 -1.16 12.53
CA ALA A 170 11.13 -1.43 11.25
C ALA A 170 10.33 -2.38 10.33
N ASN A 171 9.02 -2.51 10.51
CA ASN A 171 8.15 -3.24 9.60
C ASN A 171 7.59 -2.31 8.53
N LEU A 172 7.40 -2.87 7.34
CA LEU A 172 6.82 -2.22 6.18
C LEU A 172 5.73 -3.15 5.64
N HIS A 173 4.51 -2.63 5.57
CA HIS A 173 3.34 -3.38 5.10
C HIS A 173 2.84 -2.76 3.81
N PHE A 174 2.51 -3.60 2.84
CA PHE A 174 1.88 -3.18 1.60
C PHE A 174 1.01 -4.29 1.01
N ILE A 175 0.12 -3.90 0.12
CA ILE A 175 -0.81 -4.78 -0.58
C ILE A 175 -0.22 -5.08 -1.96
N ILE A 176 -0.33 -6.33 -2.42
CA ILE A 176 0.10 -6.74 -3.77
C ILE A 176 -1.08 -7.12 -4.67
N GLY A 177 -2.28 -7.29 -4.13
CA GLY A 177 -3.49 -7.51 -4.92
C GLY A 177 -4.56 -8.29 -4.16
N LYS A 178 -5.44 -8.92 -4.93
CA LYS A 178 -6.53 -9.77 -4.43
C LYS A 178 -6.24 -11.25 -4.63
N VAL A 179 -6.88 -12.11 -3.84
CA VAL A 179 -6.76 -13.57 -4.02
C VAL A 179 -7.28 -14.00 -5.39
N SER A 180 -8.25 -13.29 -5.95
CA SER A 180 -8.74 -13.50 -7.32
C SER A 180 -7.71 -13.26 -8.43
N PHE A 181 -6.61 -12.55 -8.16
CA PHE A 181 -5.61 -12.26 -9.19
C PHE A 181 -4.86 -13.54 -9.62
N PRO A 182 -4.47 -13.65 -10.89
CA PRO A 182 -3.50 -14.65 -11.33
C PRO A 182 -2.19 -14.55 -10.54
N GLU A 183 -1.54 -15.68 -10.30
CA GLU A 183 -0.28 -15.74 -9.56
C GLU A 183 0.79 -14.85 -10.19
N ARG A 184 0.88 -14.84 -11.52
CA ARG A 184 1.77 -13.97 -12.28
C ARG A 184 1.57 -12.48 -11.96
N GLN A 185 0.33 -12.02 -11.90
CA GLN A 185 0.05 -10.61 -11.59
C GLN A 185 0.43 -10.24 -10.16
N LEU A 186 0.19 -11.14 -9.20
CA LEU A 186 0.61 -10.95 -7.80
C LEU A 186 2.13 -10.84 -7.69
N LEU A 187 2.86 -11.67 -8.44
CA LEU A 187 4.32 -11.71 -8.44
C LEU A 187 4.94 -10.51 -9.15
N GLU A 188 4.36 -10.06 -10.27
CA GLU A 188 4.78 -8.83 -10.96
C GLU A 188 4.54 -7.59 -10.09
N ASN A 189 3.41 -7.52 -9.38
CA ASN A 189 3.14 -6.49 -8.38
C ASN A 189 4.13 -6.54 -7.21
N TYR A 190 4.42 -7.72 -6.69
CA TYR A 190 5.41 -7.91 -5.62
C TYR A 190 6.82 -7.50 -6.07
N SER A 191 7.25 -7.89 -7.28
CA SER A 191 8.54 -7.51 -7.85
C SER A 191 8.68 -6.00 -7.97
N ALA A 192 7.67 -5.33 -8.54
CA ALA A 192 7.68 -3.88 -8.69
C ALA A 192 7.81 -3.15 -7.33
N ALA A 193 7.08 -3.62 -6.31
CA ALA A 193 7.18 -3.06 -4.96
C ALA A 193 8.53 -3.34 -4.31
N LEU A 194 9.07 -4.54 -4.48
CA LEU A 194 10.37 -4.93 -3.91
C LEU A 194 11.52 -4.14 -4.53
N ASP A 195 11.51 -3.96 -5.85
CA ASP A 195 12.51 -3.17 -6.57
C ASP A 195 12.54 -1.72 -6.08
N GLU A 196 11.38 -1.12 -5.88
CA GLU A 196 11.26 0.23 -5.34
C GLU A 196 11.78 0.31 -3.89
N ILE A 197 11.46 -0.67 -3.04
CA ILE A 197 11.92 -0.71 -1.65
C ILE A 197 13.44 -0.87 -1.57
N ILE A 198 14.04 -1.67 -2.46
CA ILE A 198 15.48 -1.85 -2.57
C ILE A 198 16.13 -0.55 -3.07
N ARG A 199 15.52 0.13 -4.04
CA ARG A 199 15.98 1.43 -4.55
C ARG A 199 16.00 2.50 -3.46
N LEU A 200 15.01 2.49 -2.58
CA LEU A 200 14.89 3.42 -1.45
C LEU A 200 15.76 3.04 -0.23
N LYS A 201 16.65 2.05 -0.34
CA LYS A 201 17.57 1.65 0.73
C LYS A 201 18.44 2.85 1.15
N PRO A 202 18.36 3.29 2.42
CA PRO A 202 19.23 4.37 2.90
C PRO A 202 20.69 3.93 2.95
N SER A 203 21.62 4.81 2.55
CA SER A 203 23.06 4.54 2.60
C SER A 203 23.57 4.30 4.02
N ALA A 204 22.88 4.85 5.03
CA ALA A 204 23.18 4.67 6.45
C ALA A 204 22.75 3.29 7.01
N ALA A 205 21.96 2.51 6.26
CA ALA A 205 21.52 1.19 6.69
C ALA A 205 22.68 0.18 6.62
N LYS A 206 23.03 -0.40 7.78
CA LYS A 206 24.10 -1.40 7.90
C LYS A 206 23.53 -2.82 7.99
N GLY A 207 24.26 -3.78 7.44
CA GLY A 207 23.88 -5.20 7.46
C GLY A 207 22.79 -5.57 6.45
N ARG A 208 22.04 -6.64 6.75
CA ARG A 208 20.99 -7.16 5.87
C ARG A 208 19.78 -6.23 5.87
N TYR A 209 19.46 -5.66 4.71
CA TYR A 209 18.36 -4.71 4.56
C TYR A 209 16.98 -5.37 4.64
N LEU A 210 16.80 -6.53 3.99
CA LEU A 210 15.59 -7.35 4.10
C LEU A 210 15.82 -8.49 5.10
N LYS A 211 15.24 -8.39 6.31
CA LYS A 211 15.43 -9.41 7.37
C LYS A 211 14.42 -10.54 7.27
N LYS A 212 13.16 -10.22 7.01
CA LYS A 212 12.06 -11.19 6.91
C LYS A 212 11.04 -10.71 5.89
N VAL A 213 10.53 -11.62 5.08
CA VAL A 213 9.39 -11.42 4.19
C VAL A 213 8.32 -12.39 4.65
N THR A 214 7.09 -11.90 4.83
CA THR A 214 5.93 -12.74 5.13
C THR A 214 4.79 -12.34 4.22
N PHE A 215 4.20 -13.30 3.53
CA PHE A 215 2.97 -13.10 2.77
C PHE A 215 1.80 -13.47 3.68
N SER A 216 0.72 -12.72 3.62
CA SER A 216 -0.52 -13.09 4.31
C SER A 216 -1.72 -12.65 3.50
N THR A 217 -2.84 -13.32 3.70
CA THR A 217 -4.15 -12.77 3.30
C THR A 217 -4.80 -12.12 4.51
N SER A 218 -5.77 -11.23 4.27
CA SER A 218 -6.43 -10.46 5.34
C SER A 218 -6.92 -11.28 6.54
N MET A 219 -7.25 -12.56 6.34
CA MET A 219 -7.70 -13.48 7.38
C MET A 219 -6.95 -14.82 7.39
N GLY A 220 -5.80 -14.89 6.70
CA GLY A 220 -5.00 -16.11 6.55
C GLY A 220 -3.82 -16.22 7.50
N PRO A 221 -3.14 -17.38 7.52
CA PRO A 221 -1.85 -17.53 8.18
C PRO A 221 -0.77 -16.71 7.45
N GLY A 222 0.33 -16.43 8.17
CA GLY A 222 1.51 -15.81 7.59
C GLY A 222 2.44 -16.86 7.00
N ILE A 223 2.81 -16.69 5.74
CA ILE A 223 3.66 -17.58 4.95
C ILE A 223 5.07 -16.97 4.87
N PRO A 224 6.09 -17.59 5.49
CA PRO A 224 7.46 -17.10 5.42
C PRO A 224 8.02 -17.22 3.99
N VAL A 225 8.60 -16.15 3.47
CA VAL A 225 9.21 -16.15 2.13
C VAL A 225 10.70 -15.90 2.26
N ASP A 226 11.51 -16.55 1.42
CA ASP A 226 12.94 -16.34 1.41
C ASP A 226 13.28 -14.87 1.06
N PRO A 227 13.92 -14.10 1.97
CA PRO A 227 14.28 -12.71 1.71
C PRO A 227 15.45 -12.55 0.73
N ASN A 228 16.14 -13.63 0.33
CA ASN A 228 17.24 -13.58 -0.62
C ASN A 228 16.77 -13.55 -2.08
N VAL A 229 15.59 -14.10 -2.36
CA VAL A 229 15.01 -14.14 -3.71
C VAL A 229 14.45 -12.76 -4.04
N THR A 230 15.29 -11.92 -4.62
CA THR A 230 14.99 -10.50 -4.93
C THR A 230 14.97 -10.20 -6.42
N ARG A 231 15.36 -11.15 -7.27
CA ARG A 231 15.40 -11.03 -8.73
C ARG A 231 14.88 -12.31 -9.37
N GLY A 232 14.33 -12.21 -10.58
CA GLY A 232 13.83 -13.38 -11.31
C GLY A 232 12.60 -14.02 -10.67
N ILE A 233 11.82 -13.25 -9.91
CA ILE A 233 10.67 -13.75 -9.14
C ILE A 233 9.62 -14.45 -10.03
N THR A 234 9.49 -14.01 -11.28
CA THR A 234 8.57 -14.63 -12.27
C THR A 234 9.21 -15.78 -13.06
N ALA A 235 10.53 -15.97 -12.99
CA ALA A 235 11.21 -16.97 -13.81
C ALA A 235 10.80 -18.41 -13.44
N GLU A 236 10.45 -18.65 -12.18
CA GLU A 236 9.93 -19.95 -11.70
C GLU A 236 8.50 -20.25 -12.17
N LEU A 237 7.75 -19.27 -12.70
CA LEU A 237 6.44 -19.52 -13.32
C LEU A 237 6.55 -19.97 -14.78
N ASP A 238 7.65 -19.59 -15.44
CA ASP A 238 7.89 -19.89 -16.86
C ASP A 238 8.71 -21.19 -17.04
N ALA A 239 9.10 -21.84 -15.94
CA ALA A 239 9.85 -23.11 -15.87
C ALA A 239 8.92 -24.31 -15.63
#